data_AF-A0A5E3XFV4-F1
#
_entry.id   AF-A0A5E3XFV4-F1
#
_cell.length_a   1.000
_cell.length_b   1.000
_cell.length_c   1.000
_cell.angle_alpha   90.00
_cell.angle_beta   90.00
_cell.angle_gamma   90.00
#
_symmetry.space_group_name_H-M   'P 1'
#
loop_
_entity.id
_entity.type
_entity.pdbx_description
1 polymer ?
#
loop_
_entity_poly.entity_id
_entity_poly.type
_entity_poly.pdbx_seq_one_letter_code
_entity_poly.pdbx_strand_id
1 'polypeptide(L)'
;MAAQPNAIVVNGVVWRPYIPSFLLTRARFLVWVASRLFPAADILGTGGVATLSSFRQQLALFDLPDVWRFAEDTCLTDHWPDKYHTFYNAHLIGITAWPEHQSQAYDGFADARRTSVRSMQCAHVNLWRWLQSLAQVHLEHPAFTAEQVIEAALPLAPTRATRYDVPPIFPELHH
;
A
#
# COMPACT_ATOMS: atom_id res chain seq x y z
N MET A 1 -20.98 1.81 4.78
CA MET A 1 -20.66 2.24 3.40
C MET A 1 -20.60 3.75 3.40
N ALA A 2 -19.41 4.35 3.39
CA ALA A 2 -19.31 5.80 3.22
C ALA A 2 -19.76 6.15 1.79
N ALA A 3 -20.65 7.13 1.66
CA ALA A 3 -21.08 7.63 0.36
C ALA A 3 -19.86 8.12 -0.42
N GLN A 4 -19.69 7.65 -1.66
CA GLN A 4 -18.73 8.26 -2.58
C GLN A 4 -19.10 9.75 -2.71
N PRO A 5 -18.14 10.69 -2.67
CA PRO A 5 -18.46 12.09 -2.85
C PRO A 5 -19.16 12.27 -4.19
N ASN A 6 -20.30 12.94 -4.12
CA ASN A 6 -21.23 13.12 -5.23
C ASN A 6 -20.47 13.63 -6.46
N ALA A 7 -20.62 12.93 -7.57
CA ALA A 7 -20.11 13.41 -8.85
C ALA A 7 -20.72 14.79 -9.13
N ILE A 8 -19.87 15.75 -9.48
CA ILE A 8 -20.28 17.10 -9.85
C ILE A 8 -20.43 17.09 -11.36
N VAL A 9 -21.58 17.47 -11.88
CA VAL A 9 -21.75 17.63 -13.34
C VAL A 9 -21.43 19.07 -13.70
N VAL A 10 -20.34 19.29 -14.46
CA VAL A 10 -19.97 20.61 -14.99
C VAL A 10 -20.07 20.54 -16.51
N ASN A 11 -20.98 21.30 -17.11
CA ASN A 11 -21.21 21.33 -18.56
C ASN A 11 -21.47 19.95 -19.21
N GLY A 12 -22.21 19.07 -18.52
CA GLY A 12 -22.47 17.71 -19.00
C GLY A 12 -21.32 16.72 -18.80
N VAL A 13 -20.18 17.18 -18.28
CA VAL A 13 -19.05 16.32 -17.90
C VAL A 13 -19.21 15.92 -16.44
N VAL A 14 -19.24 14.61 -16.19
CA VAL A 14 -19.25 14.05 -14.83
C VAL A 14 -17.86 14.20 -14.24
N TRP A 15 -17.65 15.24 -13.44
CA TRP A 15 -16.46 15.44 -12.62
C TRP A 15 -16.58 14.58 -11.36
N ARG A 16 -15.70 13.59 -11.24
CA ARG A 16 -15.47 12.92 -9.96
C ARG A 16 -14.27 13.58 -9.32
N PRO A 17 -14.39 14.18 -8.12
CA PRO A 17 -13.21 14.72 -7.45
C PRO A 17 -12.23 13.56 -7.24
N TYR A 18 -11.00 13.76 -7.70
CA TYR A 18 -9.90 12.85 -7.39
C TYR A 18 -9.72 12.81 -5.87
N ILE A 19 -9.81 11.61 -5.29
CA ILE A 19 -9.58 11.39 -3.87
C ILE A 19 -8.27 10.59 -3.75
N PRO A 20 -7.20 11.18 -3.21
CA PRO A 20 -5.93 10.49 -2.97
C PRO A 20 -6.05 9.51 -1.80
N SER A 21 -6.87 8.46 -1.96
CA SER A 21 -7.17 7.48 -0.92
C SER A 21 -7.35 6.07 -1.49
N PHE A 22 -6.38 5.21 -1.20
CA PHE A 22 -6.21 3.88 -1.75
C PHE A 22 -6.15 2.86 -0.59
N LEU A 23 -7.28 2.71 0.09
CA LEU A 23 -7.40 1.94 1.33
C LEU A 23 -8.21 0.66 1.13
N LEU A 24 -7.80 -0.41 1.81
CA LEU A 24 -8.52 -1.66 1.93
C LEU A 24 -8.86 -1.91 3.40
N THR A 25 -10.04 -2.48 3.65
CA THR A 25 -10.33 -3.04 4.99
C THR A 25 -9.31 -4.13 5.32
N ARG A 26 -8.89 -4.23 6.58
CA ARG A 26 -7.96 -5.29 7.03
C ARG A 26 -8.39 -6.68 6.60
N ALA A 27 -9.67 -7.02 6.68
CA ALA A 27 -10.19 -8.32 6.25
C ALA A 27 -9.93 -8.60 4.75
N ARG A 28 -10.24 -7.65 3.87
CA ARG A 28 -9.93 -7.76 2.43
C ARG A 28 -8.43 -7.82 2.16
N PHE A 29 -7.64 -7.07 2.93
CA PHE A 29 -6.18 -7.13 2.81
C PHE A 29 -5.65 -8.51 3.17
N LEU A 30 -6.07 -9.08 4.31
CA LEU A 30 -5.68 -10.44 4.74
C LEU A 30 -6.04 -11.51 3.70
N VAL A 31 -7.25 -11.44 3.13
CA VAL A 31 -7.67 -12.35 2.05
C VAL A 31 -6.74 -12.22 0.85
N TRP A 32 -6.48 -10.98 0.39
CA TRP A 32 -5.60 -10.75 -0.74
C TRP A 32 -4.15 -11.22 -0.47
N VAL A 33 -3.64 -11.00 0.74
CA VAL A 33 -2.31 -11.48 1.15
C VAL A 33 -2.22 -13.00 0.98
N ALA A 34 -3.18 -13.74 1.55
CA ALA A 34 -3.19 -15.19 1.49
C ALA A 34 -3.41 -15.73 0.06
N SER A 35 -4.31 -15.12 -0.70
CA SER A 35 -4.73 -15.67 -1.99
C SER A 35 -3.89 -15.20 -3.19
N ARG A 36 -3.16 -14.09 -3.05
CA ARG A 36 -2.42 -13.46 -4.16
C ARG A 36 -0.96 -13.18 -3.81
N LEU A 37 -0.69 -12.49 -2.71
CA LEU A 37 0.68 -12.11 -2.34
C LEU A 37 1.56 -13.33 -2.07
N PHE A 38 1.08 -14.29 -1.28
CA PHE A 38 1.82 -15.51 -0.94
C PHE A 38 2.13 -16.38 -2.17
N PRO A 39 1.14 -16.77 -3.00
CA PRO A 39 1.43 -17.49 -4.24
C PRO A 39 2.39 -16.76 -5.18
N ALA A 40 2.29 -15.43 -5.28
CA ALA A 40 3.22 -14.65 -6.09
C ALA A 40 4.64 -14.68 -5.49
N ALA A 41 4.77 -14.57 -4.17
CA ALA A 41 6.05 -14.68 -3.48
C ALA A 41 6.70 -16.06 -3.70
N ASP A 42 5.93 -17.15 -3.64
CA ASP A 42 6.40 -18.51 -3.91
C ASP A 42 6.95 -18.66 -5.34
N ILE A 43 6.28 -18.05 -6.33
CA ILE A 43 6.74 -18.06 -7.73
C ILE A 43 8.05 -17.28 -7.90
N LEU A 44 8.19 -16.14 -7.24
CA LEU A 44 9.38 -15.29 -7.33
C LEU A 44 10.57 -15.86 -6.55
N GLY A 45 10.31 -16.55 -5.44
CA GLY A 45 11.31 -17.01 -4.48
C GLY A 45 12.06 -15.86 -3.79
N THR A 46 12.96 -16.22 -2.87
CA THR A 46 13.69 -15.24 -2.04
C THR A 46 14.50 -14.23 -2.87
N GLY A 47 15.14 -14.70 -3.95
CA GLY A 47 15.92 -13.83 -4.83
C GLY A 47 15.06 -12.79 -5.56
N GLY A 48 13.89 -13.20 -6.07
CA GLY A 48 12.95 -12.31 -6.75
C GLY A 48 12.23 -11.35 -5.79
N VAL A 49 11.95 -11.76 -4.56
CA VAL A 49 11.39 -10.86 -3.54
C VAL A 49 12.41 -9.84 -3.07
N ALA A 50 13.68 -10.21 -2.90
CA ALA A 50 14.74 -9.28 -2.46
C ALA A 50 14.96 -8.13 -3.46
N THR A 51 14.74 -8.38 -4.75
CA THR A 51 14.84 -7.37 -5.81
C THR A 51 13.49 -6.70 -6.05
N LEU A 52 13.31 -5.50 -5.49
CA LEU A 52 12.09 -4.72 -5.65
C LEU A 52 11.68 -4.43 -7.12
N SER A 53 12.65 -4.42 -8.05
CA SER A 53 12.38 -4.34 -9.49
C SER A 53 11.61 -5.55 -10.03
N SER A 54 11.93 -6.75 -9.54
CA SER A 54 11.25 -8.00 -9.91
C SER A 54 9.81 -8.01 -9.37
N PHE A 55 9.61 -7.51 -8.15
CA PHE A 55 8.29 -7.38 -7.55
C PHE A 55 7.34 -6.52 -8.41
N ARG A 56 7.85 -5.42 -9.02
CA ARG A 56 7.05 -4.58 -9.93
C ARG A 56 6.99 -5.07 -11.37
N GLN A 57 8.07 -5.62 -11.93
CA GLN A 57 7.98 -6.21 -13.27
C GLN A 57 6.96 -7.35 -13.32
N GLN A 58 6.62 -7.91 -12.17
CA GLN A 58 5.70 -9.01 -11.99
C GLN A 58 4.38 -8.57 -11.35
N LEU A 59 4.00 -7.29 -11.41
CA LEU A 59 2.73 -6.76 -10.85
C LEU A 59 1.50 -7.60 -11.24
N ALA A 60 1.50 -8.13 -12.46
CA ALA A 60 0.42 -8.98 -12.95
C ALA A 60 0.22 -10.27 -12.13
N LEU A 61 1.27 -10.80 -11.49
CA LEU A 61 1.17 -11.98 -10.62
C LEU A 61 0.36 -11.70 -9.34
N PHE A 62 0.37 -10.46 -8.87
CA PHE A 62 -0.22 -10.08 -7.58
C PHE A 62 -1.72 -9.79 -7.66
N ASP A 63 -2.31 -9.70 -8.87
CA ASP A 63 -3.72 -9.38 -9.10
C ASP A 63 -4.23 -8.30 -8.12
N LEU A 64 -3.60 -7.12 -8.20
CA LEU A 64 -3.79 -6.07 -7.21
C LEU A 64 -5.27 -5.65 -7.10
N PRO A 65 -5.77 -5.33 -5.90
CA PRO A 65 -7.09 -4.76 -5.73
C PRO A 65 -7.24 -3.46 -6.52
N ASP A 66 -8.43 -3.18 -7.04
CA ASP A 66 -8.71 -2.04 -7.94
C ASP A 66 -8.16 -0.71 -7.44
N VAL A 67 -8.31 -0.43 -6.13
CA VAL A 67 -7.80 0.80 -5.50
C VAL A 67 -6.28 0.91 -5.57
N TRP A 68 -5.56 -0.19 -5.51
CA TRP A 68 -4.10 -0.20 -5.61
C TRP A 68 -3.62 -0.19 -7.05
N ARG A 69 -4.34 -0.83 -7.99
CA ARG A 69 -4.07 -0.63 -9.42
C ARG A 69 -4.18 0.84 -9.80
N PHE A 70 -5.24 1.50 -9.34
CA PHE A 70 -5.40 2.94 -9.57
C PHE A 70 -4.29 3.78 -8.91
N ALA A 71 -3.76 3.34 -7.77
CA ALA A 71 -2.62 3.97 -7.11
C ALA A 71 -1.33 3.88 -7.96
N GLU A 72 -1.10 2.77 -8.66
CA GLU A 72 0.03 2.61 -9.60
C GLU A 72 -0.02 3.64 -10.73
N ASP A 73 -1.20 3.84 -11.32
CA ASP A 73 -1.38 4.81 -12.42
C ASP A 73 -1.21 6.25 -11.91
N THR A 74 -1.74 6.51 -10.72
CA THR A 74 -1.79 7.85 -10.17
C THR A 74 -0.43 8.31 -9.63
N CYS A 75 0.37 7.43 -9.02
CA CYS A 75 1.66 7.83 -8.44
C CYS A 75 2.66 8.34 -9.50
N LEU A 76 2.48 7.96 -10.77
CA LEU A 76 3.28 8.43 -11.90
C LEU A 76 2.97 9.87 -12.33
N THR A 77 1.82 10.41 -11.94
CA THR A 77 1.31 11.71 -12.43
C THR A 77 0.93 12.68 -11.32
N ASP A 78 0.68 12.19 -10.11
CA ASP A 78 0.34 12.98 -8.94
C ASP A 78 1.60 13.52 -8.25
N HIS A 79 2.03 14.70 -8.69
CA HIS A 79 3.11 15.46 -8.06
C HIS A 79 2.58 16.44 -7.00
N TRP A 80 1.33 16.29 -6.54
CA TRP A 80 0.77 17.23 -5.57
C TRP A 80 1.53 17.13 -4.24
N PRO A 81 2.08 18.23 -3.72
CA PRO A 81 2.72 18.24 -2.41
C PRO A 81 1.63 18.22 -1.32
N ASP A 82 1.26 17.01 -0.90
CA ASP A 82 0.39 16.77 0.26
C ASP A 82 1.07 15.90 1.31
N LYS A 83 0.48 15.83 2.49
CA LYS A 83 0.86 14.91 3.55
C LYS A 83 0.13 13.59 3.37
N TYR A 84 0.79 12.65 2.70
CA TYR A 84 0.31 11.29 2.54
C TYR A 84 0.62 10.44 3.76
N HIS A 85 -0.27 9.50 4.07
CA HIS A 85 -0.15 8.54 5.15
C HIS A 85 -0.24 7.12 4.63
N THR A 86 0.70 6.27 5.02
CA THR A 86 0.69 4.84 4.71
C THR A 86 0.42 4.05 5.99
N PHE A 87 -0.60 3.19 5.96
CA PHE A 87 -1.03 2.34 7.07
C PHE A 87 -0.65 0.88 6.80
N TYR A 88 0.05 0.24 7.73
CA TYR A 88 0.58 -1.13 7.59
C TYR A 88 -0.22 -2.17 8.39
N ASN A 89 -0.67 -1.77 9.58
CA ASN A 89 -1.55 -2.54 10.44
C ASN A 89 -2.54 -1.56 11.08
N ALA A 90 -3.80 -1.64 10.69
CA ALA A 90 -4.87 -0.74 11.14
C ALA A 90 -6.23 -1.32 10.68
N HIS A 91 -7.35 -0.64 10.97
CA HIS A 91 -8.66 -1.02 10.42
C HIS A 91 -8.68 -0.97 8.89
N LEU A 92 -7.97 0.02 8.33
CA LEU A 92 -7.76 0.19 6.90
C LEU A 92 -6.26 0.22 6.60
N ILE A 93 -5.84 -0.52 5.57
CA ILE A 93 -4.43 -0.66 5.14
C ILE A 93 -4.29 -0.07 3.74
N GLY A 94 -3.20 0.68 3.51
CA GLY A 94 -2.94 1.36 2.24
C GLY A 94 -2.54 2.83 2.44
N ILE A 95 -2.88 3.68 1.46
CA ILE A 95 -2.41 5.06 1.39
C ILE A 95 -3.59 6.03 1.44
N THR A 96 -3.46 7.16 2.13
CA THR A 96 -4.42 8.27 2.03
C THR A 96 -3.79 9.62 2.35
N ALA A 97 -4.23 10.69 1.69
CA ALA A 97 -3.95 12.07 2.11
C ALA A 97 -5.13 12.72 2.86
N TRP A 98 -6.31 12.09 2.90
CA TRP A 98 -7.52 12.67 3.50
C TRP A 98 -7.58 12.47 5.02
N PRO A 99 -7.67 13.54 5.84
CA PRO A 99 -7.70 13.45 7.30
C PRO A 99 -8.80 12.54 7.86
N GLU A 100 -10.00 12.56 7.27
CA GLU A 100 -11.15 11.77 7.72
C GLU A 100 -10.87 10.27 7.59
N HIS A 101 -10.21 9.87 6.50
CA HIS A 101 -9.81 8.49 6.26
C HIS A 101 -8.64 8.07 7.15
N GLN A 102 -7.77 9.01 7.55
CA GLN A 102 -6.71 8.71 8.51
C GLN A 102 -7.28 8.30 9.87
N SER A 103 -8.25 9.05 10.39
CA SER A 103 -8.93 8.71 11.64
C SER A 103 -9.65 7.36 11.54
N GLN A 104 -10.41 7.15 10.47
CA GLN A 104 -11.11 5.87 10.24
C GLN A 104 -10.17 4.66 10.12
N ALA A 105 -8.97 4.87 9.56
CA ALA A 105 -7.99 3.80 9.43
C ALA A 105 -7.40 3.41 10.79
N TYR A 106 -7.20 4.37 11.69
CA TYR A 106 -6.27 4.25 12.82
C TYR A 106 -6.94 4.24 14.20
N ASP A 107 -7.97 5.06 14.39
CA ASP A 107 -8.45 5.40 15.74
C ASP A 107 -9.00 4.15 16.46
N GLY A 108 -8.45 3.85 17.63
CA GLY A 108 -8.85 2.71 18.46
C GLY A 108 -8.26 1.35 18.07
N PHE A 109 -7.40 1.27 17.05
CA PHE A 109 -6.75 0.02 16.67
C PHE A 109 -5.45 -0.22 17.46
N ALA A 110 -5.41 -1.33 18.22
CA ALA A 110 -4.23 -1.71 18.99
C ALA A 110 -3.02 -1.99 18.09
N ASP A 111 -1.84 -1.50 18.47
CA ASP A 111 -0.59 -1.65 17.71
C ASP A 111 -0.63 -1.13 16.28
N ALA A 112 -1.46 -0.11 16.03
CA ALA A 112 -1.56 0.47 14.72
C ALA A 112 -0.23 1.08 14.25
N ARG A 113 0.19 0.71 13.03
CA ARG A 113 1.46 1.15 12.43
C ARG A 113 1.20 2.00 11.19
N ARG A 114 1.81 3.19 11.17
CA ARG A 114 1.72 4.12 10.04
C ARG A 114 2.98 4.98 9.90
N THR A 115 3.17 5.53 8.71
CA THR A 115 4.08 6.66 8.46
C THR A 115 3.36 7.79 7.74
N SER A 116 3.98 8.96 7.75
CA SER A 116 3.57 10.08 6.91
C SER A 116 4.73 10.52 6.03
N VAL A 117 4.45 10.88 4.79
CA VAL A 117 5.43 11.32 3.79
C VAL A 117 4.87 12.49 2.97
N ARG A 118 5.75 13.14 2.20
CA ARG A 118 5.47 14.43 1.52
C ARG A 118 4.91 14.32 0.10
N SER A 119 4.73 13.10 -0.42
CA SER A 119 4.20 12.88 -1.77
C SER A 119 3.60 11.48 -1.91
N MET A 120 2.74 11.31 -2.92
CA MET A 120 2.13 10.03 -3.27
C MET A 120 3.20 8.98 -3.61
N GLN A 121 4.25 9.38 -4.33
CA GLN A 121 5.37 8.51 -4.71
C GLN A 121 6.07 7.94 -3.48
N CYS A 122 6.39 8.77 -2.49
CA CYS A 122 6.99 8.27 -1.25
C CYS A 122 6.06 7.30 -0.50
N ALA A 123 4.75 7.58 -0.51
CA ALA A 123 3.77 6.74 0.18
C ALA A 123 3.64 5.37 -0.49
N HIS A 124 3.67 5.40 -1.82
CA HIS A 124 3.67 4.24 -2.71
C HIS A 124 4.88 3.35 -2.49
N VAL A 125 6.11 3.89 -2.50
CA VAL A 125 7.29 3.04 -2.25
C VAL A 125 7.28 2.46 -0.84
N ASN A 126 6.77 3.21 0.16
CA ASN A 126 6.61 2.70 1.51
C ASN A 126 5.61 1.54 1.60
N LEU A 127 4.51 1.57 0.84
CA LEU A 127 3.56 0.47 0.76
C LEU A 127 4.20 -0.75 0.09
N TRP A 128 4.93 -0.57 -1.01
CA TRP A 128 5.60 -1.67 -1.70
C TRP A 128 6.69 -2.34 -0.85
N ARG A 129 7.46 -1.58 -0.08
CA ARG A 129 8.41 -2.16 0.89
C ARG A 129 7.72 -3.00 1.93
N TRP A 130 6.57 -2.54 2.41
CA TRP A 130 5.79 -3.31 3.36
C TRP A 130 5.33 -4.64 2.76
N LEU A 131 4.81 -4.62 1.53
CA LEU A 131 4.42 -5.84 0.82
C LEU A 131 5.61 -6.79 0.59
N GLN A 132 6.80 -6.24 0.30
CA GLN A 132 8.03 -7.01 0.19
C GLN A 132 8.40 -7.68 1.52
N SER A 133 8.33 -6.97 2.65
CA SER A 133 8.59 -7.55 3.98
C SER A 133 7.61 -8.68 4.30
N LEU A 134 6.34 -8.53 3.95
CA LEU A 134 5.35 -9.59 4.11
C LEU A 134 5.67 -10.82 3.27
N ALA A 135 6.04 -10.63 2.00
CA ALA A 135 6.45 -11.71 1.12
C ALA A 135 7.71 -12.42 1.64
N GLN A 136 8.68 -11.67 2.16
CA GLN A 136 9.90 -12.24 2.75
C GLN A 136 9.58 -13.08 3.99
N VAL A 137 8.80 -12.54 4.94
CA VAL A 137 8.40 -13.26 6.15
C VAL A 137 7.62 -14.53 5.79
N HIS A 138 6.76 -14.47 4.76
CA HIS A 138 6.07 -15.67 4.27
C HIS A 138 7.05 -16.73 3.75
N LEU A 139 8.03 -16.34 2.93
CA LEU A 139 9.03 -17.29 2.41
C LEU A 139 9.90 -17.89 3.52
N GLU A 140 10.21 -17.11 4.56
CA GLU A 140 10.95 -17.58 5.74
C GLU A 140 10.08 -18.48 6.66
N HIS A 141 8.77 -18.22 6.69
CA HIS A 141 7.80 -18.94 7.53
C HIS A 141 6.53 -19.34 6.75
N PRO A 142 6.60 -20.31 5.81
CA PRO A 142 5.48 -20.62 4.91
C PRO A 142 4.22 -21.15 5.61
N ALA A 143 4.37 -21.65 6.84
CA ALA A 143 3.26 -22.17 7.65
C ALA A 143 2.44 -21.07 8.34
N PHE A 144 2.91 -19.82 8.36
CA PHE A 144 2.20 -18.72 8.99
C PHE A 144 0.96 -18.32 8.20
N THR A 145 -0.11 -18.03 8.92
CA THR A 145 -1.30 -17.37 8.36
C THR A 145 -0.96 -15.93 7.96
N ALA A 146 -1.79 -15.32 7.09
CA ALA A 146 -1.63 -13.92 6.69
C ALA A 146 -1.57 -12.95 7.88
N GLU A 147 -2.34 -13.23 8.93
CA GLU A 147 -2.34 -12.41 10.16
C GLU A 147 -1.03 -12.53 10.92
N GLN A 148 -0.52 -13.76 11.10
CA GLN A 148 0.77 -14.01 11.74
C GLN A 148 1.95 -13.42 10.94
N VAL A 149 1.89 -13.46 9.61
CA VAL A 149 2.90 -12.81 8.75
C VAL A 149 2.88 -11.30 8.94
N ILE A 150 1.70 -10.66 9.02
CA ILE A 150 1.61 -9.23 9.33
C ILE A 150 2.25 -8.94 10.68
N GLU A 151 1.86 -9.65 11.73
CA GLU A 151 2.39 -9.46 13.09
C GLU A 151 3.90 -9.62 13.14
N ALA A 152 4.44 -10.68 12.53
CA ALA A 152 5.87 -10.95 12.46
C ALA A 152 6.64 -9.89 11.64
N ALA A 153 6.01 -9.33 10.60
CA ALA A 153 6.62 -8.28 9.79
C ALA A 153 6.54 -6.89 10.43
N LEU A 154 5.64 -6.63 11.41
CA LEU A 154 5.45 -5.28 11.98
C LEU A 154 6.74 -4.57 12.44
N PRO A 155 7.74 -5.24 13.05
CA PRO A 155 9.01 -4.61 13.40
C PRO A 155 9.81 -4.10 12.20
N LEU A 156 9.56 -4.64 11.00
CA LEU A 156 10.19 -4.26 9.72
C LEU A 156 9.43 -3.15 9.00
N ALA A 157 8.22 -2.79 9.46
CA ALA A 157 7.43 -1.74 8.83
C ALA A 157 8.19 -0.41 8.83
N PRO A 158 8.10 0.40 7.75
CA PRO A 158 8.75 1.69 7.71
C PRO A 158 8.36 2.58 8.91
N THR A 159 9.33 3.35 9.41
CA THR A 159 9.17 4.22 10.57
C THR A 159 9.38 5.68 10.16
N ARG A 160 9.19 6.62 11.11
CA ARG A 160 9.51 8.04 10.86
C ARG A 160 10.96 8.25 10.43
N ALA A 161 11.90 7.46 10.95
CA ALA A 161 13.30 7.52 10.58
C ALA A 161 13.52 6.90 9.20
N THR A 162 12.91 5.73 8.94
CA THR A 162 13.24 4.90 7.76
C THR A 162 12.36 5.13 6.53
N ARG A 163 11.32 5.96 6.62
CA ARG A 163 10.35 6.25 5.55
C ARG A 163 10.95 6.85 4.26
N TYR A 164 12.22 7.25 4.27
CA TYR A 164 12.95 7.75 3.10
C TYR A 164 14.23 6.95 2.81
N ASP A 165 14.55 5.92 3.62
CA ASP A 165 15.90 5.34 3.71
C ASP A 165 16.23 4.33 2.60
N VAL A 166 15.44 4.27 1.52
CA VAL A 166 15.91 3.59 0.31
C VAL A 166 15.49 4.38 -0.93
N PRO A 167 16.29 4.37 -2.01
CA PRO A 167 15.91 5.02 -3.25
C PRO A 167 14.52 4.53 -3.70
N PRO A 168 13.72 5.39 -4.35
CA PRO A 168 12.50 5.00 -5.01
C PRO A 168 12.69 3.69 -5.76
N ILE A 169 11.74 2.78 -5.54
CA ILE A 169 11.72 1.47 -6.19
C ILE A 169 11.57 1.63 -7.71
N PHE A 170 11.12 2.80 -8.12
CA PHE A 170 10.71 3.17 -9.46
C PHE A 170 11.52 4.43 -9.86
N PRO A 171 12.56 4.27 -10.71
CA PRO A 171 13.39 5.38 -11.19
C PRO A 171 12.58 6.55 -11.77
N GLU A 172 11.44 6.26 -12.39
CA GLU A 172 10.53 7.25 -12.96
C GLU A 172 9.80 8.11 -11.90
N LEU A 173 9.80 7.70 -10.63
CA LEU A 173 9.20 8.47 -9.54
C LEU A 173 10.17 9.50 -8.94
N HIS A 174 11.37 9.66 -9.51
CA HIS A 174 12.36 10.65 -9.10
C HIS A 174 12.18 12.04 -9.74
N HIS A 175 11.22 12.19 -10.65
CA HIS A 175 11.00 13.42 -11.43
C HIS A 175 10.08 14.42 -10.72
#